data_AF-A0A8T4MSV3-F1
#
_entry.id   AF-A0A8T4MSV3-F1
#
_cell.length_a   1.000
_cell.length_b   1.000
_cell.length_c   1.000
_cell.angle_alpha   90.00
_cell.angle_beta   90.00
_cell.angle_gamma   90.00
#
_symmetry.space_group_name_H-M   'P 1'
#
loop_
_entity.id
_entity.type
_entity.pdbx_description
1 polymer ?
#
loop_
_entity_poly.entity_id
_entity_poly.type
_entity_poly.pdbx_seq_one_letter_code
_entity_poly.pdbx_strand_id
1 'polypeptide(L)'
;MVERGRNQFSFKFKEELKKEIKEEVKQELLIELRKEDFKKDIVEDVEKKKENLNRKYIKVIIWLVLAVLVIDAIVLIFYFNPNVFKTSGWIVNNNNNGNNNNNGNNNGNGNINLNGKCSDGTLENTCSKNKPYFCSGGELIEAGYNCGCPEGYIRNFQSCIED
;
A
#
# COMPACT_ATOMS: atom_id res chain seq x y z
N MET A 1 -56.78 48.51 71.11
CA MET A 1 -55.40 48.92 70.71
C MET A 1 -54.48 47.75 70.31
N VAL A 2 -54.97 46.51 70.17
CA VAL A 2 -54.11 45.31 70.00
C VAL A 2 -53.91 44.86 68.53
N GLU A 3 -54.67 45.38 67.58
CA GLU A 3 -54.63 44.88 66.19
C GLU A 3 -53.59 45.54 65.28
N ARG A 4 -52.97 46.67 65.65
CA ARG A 4 -51.96 47.32 64.79
C ARG A 4 -50.58 46.66 64.80
N GLY A 5 -50.27 45.81 65.80
CA GLY A 5 -48.94 45.18 65.93
C GLY A 5 -48.67 43.98 65.03
N ARG A 6 -49.72 43.24 64.60
CA ARG A 6 -49.54 42.01 63.79
C ARG A 6 -49.09 42.28 62.36
N ASN A 7 -49.44 43.44 61.79
CA ASN A 7 -49.13 43.75 60.40
C ASN A 7 -47.67 44.14 60.18
N GLN A 8 -47.02 44.74 61.18
CA GLN A 8 -45.62 45.17 61.06
C GLN A 8 -44.64 44.00 61.14
N PHE A 9 -44.95 42.99 61.94
CA PHE A 9 -44.12 41.79 62.09
C PHE A 9 -44.14 40.92 60.82
N SER A 10 -45.31 40.76 60.19
CA SER A 10 -45.45 39.99 58.94
C SER A 10 -44.64 40.58 57.79
N PHE A 11 -44.50 41.91 57.74
CA PHE A 11 -43.77 42.59 56.66
C PHE A 11 -42.26 42.38 56.79
N LYS A 12 -41.71 42.51 57.99
CA LYS A 12 -40.27 42.30 58.25
C LYS A 12 -39.84 40.87 57.96
N PHE A 13 -40.67 39.90 58.32
CA PHE A 13 -40.41 38.48 58.05
C PHE A 13 -40.40 38.17 56.54
N LYS A 14 -41.31 38.77 55.76
CA LYS A 14 -41.34 38.60 54.29
C LYS A 14 -40.10 39.18 53.60
N GLU A 15 -39.53 40.26 54.12
CA GLU A 15 -38.30 40.87 53.60
C GLU A 15 -37.07 39.99 53.84
N GLU A 16 -36.95 39.39 55.04
CA GLU A 16 -35.86 38.48 55.37
C GLU A 16 -35.93 37.19 54.53
N LEU A 17 -37.13 36.59 54.40
CA LEU A 17 -37.32 35.39 53.58
C LEU A 17 -36.98 35.62 52.10
N LYS A 18 -37.30 36.81 51.56
CA LYS A 18 -36.96 37.17 50.17
C LYS A 18 -35.45 37.27 49.96
N LYS A 19 -34.68 37.66 50.98
CA LYS A 19 -33.22 37.76 50.86
C LYS A 19 -32.56 36.39 50.84
N GLU A 20 -32.98 35.47 51.72
CA GLU A 20 -32.47 34.10 51.76
C GLU A 20 -32.76 33.36 50.45
N ILE A 21 -34.01 33.39 49.97
CA ILE A 21 -34.40 32.73 48.72
C ILE A 21 -33.60 33.31 47.53
N LYS A 22 -33.33 34.62 47.52
CA LYS A 22 -32.58 35.26 46.43
C LYS A 22 -31.12 34.80 46.37
N GLU A 23 -30.49 34.56 47.52
CA GLU A 23 -29.10 34.08 47.56
C GLU A 23 -29.00 32.60 47.18
N GLU A 24 -29.95 31.75 47.59
CA GLU A 24 -29.97 30.33 47.19
C GLU A 24 -30.14 30.17 45.67
N VAL A 25 -31.13 30.86 45.08
CA VAL A 25 -31.37 30.84 43.62
C VAL A 25 -30.15 31.35 42.84
N LYS A 26 -29.43 32.35 43.38
CA LYS A 26 -28.22 32.88 42.75
C LYS A 26 -27.09 31.86 42.74
N GLN A 27 -26.96 31.03 43.78
CA GLN A 27 -25.93 29.99 43.82
C GLN A 27 -26.22 28.85 42.84
N GLU A 28 -27.48 28.40 42.74
CA GLU A 28 -27.85 27.37 41.77
C GLU A 28 -27.60 27.85 40.33
N LEU A 29 -27.96 29.10 40.01
CA LEU A 29 -27.71 29.68 38.70
C LEU A 29 -26.21 29.78 38.37
N LEU A 30 -25.37 30.07 39.36
CA LEU A 30 -23.91 30.11 39.22
C LEU A 30 -23.31 28.72 38.94
N ILE A 31 -23.88 27.66 39.53
CA ILE A 31 -23.46 26.28 39.28
C ILE A 31 -23.86 25.86 37.86
N GLU A 32 -25.05 26.24 37.40
CA GLU A 32 -25.53 25.98 36.04
C GLU A 32 -24.62 26.65 34.99
N LEU A 33 -24.32 27.95 35.18
CA LEU A 33 -23.44 28.71 34.29
C LEU A 33 -22.03 28.10 34.21
N ARG A 34 -21.47 27.66 35.34
CA ARG A 34 -20.15 27.01 35.36
C ARG A 34 -20.12 25.70 34.56
N LYS A 35 -21.24 24.96 34.48
CA LYS A 35 -21.32 23.73 33.67
C LYS A 35 -21.32 24.03 32.17
N GLU A 36 -21.90 25.16 31.76
CA GLU A 36 -21.93 25.55 30.35
C GLU A 36 -20.55 25.96 29.83
N ASP A 37 -19.79 26.71 30.61
CA ASP A 37 -18.43 27.11 30.24
C ASP A 37 -17.50 25.90 30.11
N PHE A 38 -17.60 24.94 31.05
CA PHE A 38 -16.79 23.72 30.99
C PHE A 38 -17.11 22.85 29.76
N LYS A 39 -18.36 22.86 29.27
CA LYS A 39 -18.71 22.13 28.04
C LYS A 39 -18.05 22.75 26.79
N LYS A 40 -17.93 24.07 26.73
CA LYS A 40 -17.33 24.76 25.57
C LYS A 40 -15.84 24.41 25.43
N ASP A 41 -15.11 24.42 26.53
CA ASP A 41 -13.68 24.10 26.53
C ASP A 41 -13.43 22.66 26.05
N ILE A 42 -14.25 21.69 26.49
CA ILE A 42 -14.14 20.30 26.03
C ILE A 42 -14.43 20.17 24.53
N VAL A 43 -15.45 20.88 24.02
CA VAL A 43 -15.81 20.82 22.61
C VAL A 43 -14.70 21.40 21.73
N GLU A 44 -14.09 22.52 22.13
CA GLU A 44 -13.02 23.16 21.35
C GLU A 44 -11.77 22.27 21.26
N ASP A 45 -11.39 21.60 22.35
CA ASP A 45 -10.25 20.67 22.36
C ASP A 45 -10.50 19.43 21.47
N VAL A 46 -11.73 18.93 21.45
CA VAL A 46 -12.13 17.81 20.58
C VAL A 46 -12.08 18.21 19.11
N GLU A 47 -12.53 19.42 18.77
CA GLU A 47 -12.50 19.93 17.39
C GLU A 47 -11.07 20.13 16.88
N LYS A 48 -10.19 20.76 17.67
CA LYS A 48 -8.76 20.92 17.32
C LYS A 48 -8.06 19.59 17.09
N LYS A 49 -8.41 18.55 17.86
CA LYS A 49 -7.84 17.21 17.70
C LYS A 49 -8.29 16.54 16.40
N LYS A 50 -9.53 16.79 15.95
CA LYS A 50 -10.09 16.26 14.70
C LYS A 50 -9.38 16.81 13.46
N GLU A 51 -9.05 18.11 13.44
CA GLU A 51 -8.36 18.74 12.31
C GLU A 51 -6.93 18.20 12.11
N ASN A 52 -6.19 18.01 13.21
CA ASN A 52 -4.83 17.48 13.15
C ASN A 52 -4.77 16.03 12.65
N LEU A 53 -5.80 15.22 12.94
CA LEU A 53 -5.88 13.84 12.46
C LEU A 53 -6.07 13.78 10.94
N ASN A 54 -6.96 14.61 10.41
CA ASN A 54 -7.25 14.67 8.98
C ASN A 54 -6.02 15.06 8.15
N ARG A 55 -5.19 15.98 8.65
CA ARG A 55 -3.95 16.40 7.95
C ARG A 55 -2.94 15.26 7.81
N LYS A 56 -2.84 14.36 8.80
CA LYS A 56 -1.95 13.19 8.73
C LYS A 56 -2.46 12.16 7.74
N TYR A 57 -3.76 11.88 7.77
CA TYR A 57 -4.38 10.88 6.90
C TYR A 57 -4.33 11.28 5.42
N ILE A 58 -4.57 12.56 5.10
CA ILE A 58 -4.45 13.08 3.72
C ILE A 58 -3.07 12.83 3.14
N LYS A 59 -1.99 13.07 3.91
CA LYS A 59 -0.61 12.81 3.45
C LYS A 59 -0.37 11.33 3.15
N VAL A 60 -0.90 10.43 3.98
CA VAL A 60 -0.77 8.98 3.79
C VAL A 60 -1.51 8.52 2.53
N ILE A 61 -2.73 9.02 2.30
CA ILE A 61 -3.49 8.71 1.07
C ILE A 61 -2.73 9.20 -0.16
N ILE A 62 -2.21 10.43 -0.16
CA ILE A 62 -1.45 10.97 -1.30
C ILE A 62 -0.25 10.08 -1.62
N TRP A 63 0.51 9.66 -0.60
CA TRP A 63 1.63 8.73 -0.78
C TRP A 63 1.21 7.37 -1.34
N LEU A 64 0.08 6.82 -0.87
CA LEU A 64 -0.46 5.55 -1.38
C LEU A 64 -0.84 5.64 -2.86
N VAL A 65 -1.53 6.72 -3.26
CA VAL A 65 -1.94 6.93 -4.66
C VAL A 65 -0.72 7.06 -5.57
N LEU A 66 0.30 7.83 -5.15
CA LEU A 66 1.55 7.95 -5.90
C LEU A 66 2.27 6.60 -6.04
N ALA A 67 2.31 5.78 -4.98
CA ALA A 67 2.92 4.46 -5.04
C ALA A 67 2.23 3.53 -6.05
N VAL A 68 0.89 3.54 -6.10
CA VAL A 68 0.13 2.74 -7.08
C VAL A 68 0.44 3.19 -8.51
N LEU A 69 0.45 4.50 -8.77
CA LEU A 69 0.78 5.04 -10.10
C LEU A 69 2.20 4.67 -10.55
N VAL A 70 3.16 4.65 -9.61
CA VAL A 70 4.54 4.22 -9.88
C VAL A 70 4.59 2.73 -10.23
N ILE A 71 3.84 1.88 -9.52
CA ILE A 71 3.77 0.44 -9.81
C ILE A 71 3.19 0.21 -11.21
N ASP A 72 2.09 0.87 -11.57
CA ASP A 72 1.48 0.73 -12.90
C ASP A 72 2.44 1.16 -14.02
N ALA A 73 3.16 2.28 -13.81
CA ALA A 73 4.19 2.73 -14.74
C ALA A 73 5.33 1.72 -14.88
N ILE A 74 5.78 1.12 -13.78
CA ILE A 74 6.81 0.08 -13.77
C ILE A 74 6.35 -1.14 -14.58
N VAL A 75 5.11 -1.60 -14.38
CA VAL A 75 4.53 -2.72 -15.14
C VAL A 75 4.48 -2.41 -16.64
N LEU A 76 4.07 -1.20 -17.01
CA LEU A 76 4.09 -0.76 -18.40
C LEU A 76 5.51 -0.78 -18.99
N ILE A 77 6.50 -0.27 -18.26
CA ILE A 77 7.91 -0.29 -18.70
C ILE A 77 8.37 -1.73 -18.94
N PHE A 78 8.03 -2.66 -18.05
CA PHE A 78 8.35 -4.09 -18.22
C PHE A 78 7.63 -4.71 -19.41
N TYR A 79 6.37 -4.34 -19.65
CA TYR A 79 5.60 -4.82 -20.80
C TYR A 79 6.23 -4.39 -22.13
N PHE A 80 6.72 -3.14 -22.23
CA PHE A 80 7.34 -2.64 -23.45
C PHE A 80 8.80 -3.08 -23.65
N ASN A 81 9.52 -3.39 -22.58
CA ASN A 81 10.93 -3.82 -22.65
C ASN A 81 11.15 -5.13 -21.87
N PRO A 82 10.89 -6.32 -22.44
CA PRO A 82 11.15 -7.59 -21.74
C PRO A 82 12.65 -7.87 -21.53
N ASN A 83 13.55 -7.11 -22.17
CA ASN A 83 15.00 -7.35 -22.13
C ASN A 83 15.71 -6.73 -20.91
N VAL A 84 15.04 -5.97 -20.04
CA VAL A 84 15.71 -5.28 -18.91
C VAL A 84 16.23 -6.23 -17.82
N PHE A 85 15.79 -7.50 -17.79
CA PHE A 85 16.20 -8.46 -16.75
C PHE A 85 17.44 -9.30 -17.08
N LYS A 86 18.05 -9.16 -18.28
CA LYS A 86 19.26 -9.93 -18.63
C LYS A 86 20.55 -9.41 -17.94
N THR A 87 20.50 -8.31 -17.18
CA THR A 87 21.70 -7.69 -16.58
C THR A 87 21.82 -7.80 -15.06
N SER A 88 20.84 -8.38 -14.35
CA SER A 88 21.03 -8.67 -12.92
C SER A 88 21.76 -10.00 -12.69
N GLY A 89 22.97 -10.13 -13.27
CA GLY A 89 23.94 -11.18 -12.94
C GLY A 89 24.65 -10.92 -11.60
N TRP A 90 23.92 -10.45 -10.59
CA TRP A 90 24.47 -10.06 -9.28
C TRP A 90 24.10 -11.01 -8.14
N ILE A 91 23.78 -12.26 -8.48
CA ILE A 91 23.85 -13.39 -7.54
C ILE A 91 24.90 -14.38 -8.06
N VAL A 92 26.14 -13.90 -8.21
CA VAL A 92 27.31 -14.78 -8.11
C VAL A 92 27.68 -14.79 -6.64
N ASN A 93 27.19 -15.80 -5.92
CA ASN A 93 27.62 -16.07 -4.56
C ASN A 93 29.08 -16.55 -4.63
N ASN A 94 30.03 -15.63 -4.48
CA ASN A 94 31.46 -15.91 -4.43
C ASN A 94 31.83 -16.54 -3.08
N ASN A 95 31.35 -17.77 -2.85
CA ASN A 95 31.89 -18.66 -1.82
C ASN A 95 32.66 -19.80 -2.51
N ASN A 96 33.72 -19.43 -3.24
CA ASN A 96 34.73 -20.39 -3.68
C ASN A 96 35.92 -20.31 -2.73
N ASN A 97 35.76 -20.87 -1.52
CA ASN A 97 36.88 -21.46 -0.80
C ASN A 97 36.93 -22.95 -1.18
N GLY A 98 37.23 -23.19 -2.45
CA GLY A 98 37.32 -24.50 -3.06
C GLY A 98 38.72 -24.69 -3.63
N ASN A 99 39.63 -25.12 -2.77
CA ASN A 99 40.93 -25.65 -3.14
C ASN A 99 40.72 -26.86 -4.05
N ASN A 100 40.99 -26.72 -5.35
CA ASN A 100 40.96 -27.84 -6.29
C ASN A 100 42.17 -27.77 -7.23
N ASN A 101 43.27 -28.34 -6.76
CA ASN A 101 44.30 -28.91 -7.63
C ASN A 101 43.66 -30.04 -8.43
N ASN A 102 43.33 -29.81 -9.70
CA ASN A 102 43.14 -30.89 -10.66
C ASN A 102 43.77 -30.51 -12.00
N ASN A 103 44.99 -31.02 -12.15
CA ASN A 103 45.62 -31.34 -13.41
C ASN A 103 44.68 -32.29 -14.18
N GLY A 104 44.02 -31.79 -15.23
CA GLY A 104 42.92 -32.48 -15.90
C GLY A 104 42.74 -32.06 -17.34
N ASN A 105 43.66 -32.55 -18.18
CA ASN A 105 43.48 -32.98 -19.57
C ASN A 105 42.30 -32.36 -20.37
N ASN A 106 42.66 -31.52 -21.32
CA ASN A 106 41.79 -31.09 -22.42
C ASN A 106 41.29 -32.33 -23.19
N ASN A 107 40.04 -32.73 -22.96
CA ASN A 107 39.20 -33.47 -23.91
C ASN A 107 37.78 -33.60 -23.32
N GLY A 108 37.19 -32.44 -23.00
CA GLY A 108 35.76 -32.31 -22.79
C GLY A 108 35.19 -31.62 -24.01
N ASN A 109 34.56 -32.39 -24.88
CA ASN A 109 33.80 -31.97 -26.05
C ASN A 109 32.57 -31.15 -25.59
N GLY A 110 32.82 -29.97 -25.03
CA GLY A 110 31.82 -28.94 -24.84
C GLY A 110 31.56 -28.34 -26.21
N ASN A 111 30.50 -28.81 -26.86
CA ASN A 111 29.88 -28.09 -27.97
C ASN A 111 29.27 -26.81 -27.40
N ILE A 112 30.14 -25.85 -27.08
CA ILE A 112 29.75 -24.46 -26.94
C ILE A 112 29.32 -24.09 -28.34
N ASN A 113 28.01 -24.08 -28.60
CA ASN A 113 27.46 -23.70 -29.89
C ASN A 113 27.69 -22.20 -30.08
N LEU A 114 28.95 -21.86 -30.40
CA LEU A 114 29.46 -20.51 -30.63
C LEU A 114 28.86 -19.88 -31.89
N ASN A 115 28.05 -20.63 -32.64
CA ASN A 115 27.49 -20.20 -33.91
C ASN A 115 26.14 -19.48 -33.77
N GLY A 116 25.70 -19.16 -32.54
CA GLY A 116 24.41 -18.49 -32.33
C GLY A 116 23.27 -19.29 -32.94
N LYS A 117 23.30 -20.61 -32.74
CA LYS A 117 22.27 -21.54 -33.20
C LYS A 117 21.84 -22.45 -32.08
N CYS A 118 20.60 -22.93 -32.14
CA CYS A 118 20.09 -23.95 -31.25
C CYS A 118 20.45 -25.37 -31.70
N SER A 119 20.11 -26.37 -30.88
CA SER A 119 20.36 -27.79 -31.14
C SER A 119 19.77 -28.32 -32.45
N ASP A 120 18.72 -27.68 -32.95
CA ASP A 120 18.04 -27.99 -34.22
C ASP A 120 18.59 -27.19 -35.42
N GLY A 121 19.60 -26.36 -35.21
CA GLY A 121 20.19 -25.48 -36.23
C GLY A 121 19.44 -24.17 -36.45
N THR A 122 18.39 -23.89 -35.68
CA THR A 122 17.66 -22.61 -35.70
C THR A 122 18.58 -21.46 -35.27
N LEU A 123 18.50 -20.32 -35.96
CA LEU A 123 19.30 -19.14 -35.63
C LEU A 123 18.83 -18.52 -34.31
N GLU A 124 19.77 -17.98 -33.53
CA GLU A 124 19.49 -17.28 -32.29
C GLU A 124 18.45 -16.17 -32.51
N ASN A 125 17.49 -16.06 -31.58
CA ASN A 125 16.33 -15.16 -31.66
C ASN A 125 15.38 -15.42 -32.84
N THR A 126 15.37 -16.63 -33.41
CA THR A 126 14.40 -17.02 -34.45
C THR A 126 13.54 -18.21 -34.04
N CYS A 127 12.38 -18.34 -34.67
CA CYS A 127 11.49 -19.46 -34.46
C CYS A 127 12.02 -20.72 -35.13
N SER A 128 11.95 -21.83 -34.40
CA SER A 128 12.26 -23.14 -34.94
C SER A 128 11.24 -23.54 -36.00
N LYS A 129 11.67 -24.40 -36.92
CA LYS A 129 10.75 -25.11 -37.81
C LYS A 129 9.81 -26.03 -37.01
N ASN A 130 10.28 -26.54 -35.87
CA ASN A 130 9.48 -27.30 -34.93
C ASN A 130 8.74 -26.31 -34.03
N LYS A 131 7.49 -26.02 -34.39
CA LYS A 131 6.61 -25.22 -33.53
C LYS A 131 6.29 -26.01 -32.25
N PRO A 132 6.15 -25.35 -31.09
CA PRO A 132 6.14 -23.90 -30.87
C PRO A 132 7.47 -23.30 -30.38
N TYR A 133 8.63 -23.89 -30.73
CA TYR A 133 9.89 -23.52 -30.10
C TYR A 133 10.54 -22.24 -30.67
N PHE A 134 11.15 -21.46 -29.79
CA PHE A 134 11.97 -20.28 -30.09
C PHE A 134 13.40 -20.47 -29.60
N CYS A 135 14.38 -20.07 -30.40
CA CYS A 135 15.79 -20.20 -30.04
C CYS A 135 16.27 -19.00 -29.20
N SER A 136 16.65 -19.24 -27.95
CA SER A 136 17.17 -18.22 -27.03
C SER A 136 18.31 -18.77 -26.18
N GLY A 137 19.49 -18.17 -26.28
CA GLY A 137 20.69 -18.58 -25.54
C GLY A 137 21.25 -19.93 -25.99
N GLY A 138 21.01 -20.33 -27.25
CA GLY A 138 21.36 -21.66 -27.74
C GLY A 138 20.43 -22.80 -27.30
N GLU A 139 19.37 -22.49 -26.54
CA GLU A 139 18.34 -23.43 -26.12
C GLU A 139 17.00 -23.15 -26.80
N LEU A 140 16.23 -24.21 -27.07
CA LEU A 140 14.88 -24.12 -27.59
C LEU A 140 13.90 -24.02 -26.43
N ILE A 141 13.22 -22.88 -26.34
CA ILE A 141 12.18 -22.62 -25.34
C ILE A 141 10.80 -22.64 -26.00
N GLU A 142 9.79 -23.12 -25.29
CA GLU A 142 8.40 -23.13 -25.79
C GLU A 142 7.86 -21.69 -25.84
N ALA A 143 7.47 -21.24 -27.03
CA ALA A 143 7.01 -19.86 -27.26
C ALA A 143 5.89 -19.79 -28.31
N GLY A 144 4.78 -20.49 -28.05
CA GLY A 144 3.60 -20.57 -28.93
C GLY A 144 3.01 -19.20 -29.28
N TYR A 145 3.18 -18.19 -28.41
CA TYR A 145 2.77 -16.83 -28.70
C TYR A 145 3.56 -16.20 -29.86
N ASN A 146 4.88 -16.43 -29.89
CA ASN A 146 5.77 -15.82 -30.87
C ASN A 146 5.86 -16.65 -32.15
N CYS A 147 5.94 -17.97 -32.02
CA CYS A 147 6.23 -18.88 -33.13
C CYS A 147 5.01 -19.63 -33.68
N GLY A 148 3.87 -19.53 -33.00
CA GLY A 148 2.64 -20.23 -33.35
C GLY A 148 2.66 -21.71 -32.98
N CYS A 149 1.52 -22.37 -33.16
CA CYS A 149 1.34 -23.78 -32.85
C CYS A 149 1.42 -24.67 -34.12
N PRO A 150 1.77 -25.96 -33.95
CA PRO A 150 1.63 -26.95 -35.01
C PRO A 150 0.17 -27.14 -35.42
N GLU A 151 -0.06 -27.79 -36.57
CA GLU A 151 -1.42 -28.07 -37.06
C GLU A 151 -2.18 -28.95 -36.07
N GLY A 152 -3.47 -28.64 -35.84
CA GLY A 152 -4.32 -29.34 -34.87
C GLY A 152 -4.19 -28.87 -33.41
N TYR A 153 -3.36 -27.86 -33.14
CA TYR A 153 -3.22 -27.28 -31.81
C TYR A 153 -3.63 -25.80 -31.79
N ILE A 154 -4.34 -25.40 -30.73
CA ILE A 154 -4.67 -24.02 -30.43
C ILE A 154 -3.66 -23.40 -29.45
N ARG A 155 -3.47 -22.10 -29.58
CA ARG A 155 -2.49 -21.33 -28.82
C ARG A 155 -3.02 -21.02 -27.41
N ASN A 156 -2.29 -21.45 -26.38
CA ASN A 156 -2.56 -21.12 -24.97
C ASN A 156 -1.35 -20.41 -24.35
N PHE A 157 -1.32 -19.08 -24.47
CA PHE A 157 -0.14 -18.27 -24.10
C PHE A 157 1.14 -18.76 -24.79
N GLN A 158 2.07 -19.37 -24.04
CA GLN A 158 3.35 -19.87 -24.54
C GLN A 158 3.29 -21.35 -24.95
N SER A 159 2.22 -22.07 -24.58
CA SER A 159 2.06 -23.49 -24.92
C SER A 159 1.00 -23.71 -26.00
N CYS A 160 1.00 -24.92 -26.55
CA CYS A 160 0.02 -25.39 -27.52
C CYS A 160 -0.80 -26.53 -26.91
N ILE A 161 -2.12 -26.45 -27.01
CA ILE A 161 -3.05 -27.49 -26.54
C ILE A 161 -3.86 -28.03 -27.71
N GLU A 162 -4.24 -29.31 -27.68
CA GLU A 162 -5.05 -29.94 -28.72
C GLU A 162 -6.45 -29.30 -28.77
N ASP A 163 -6.96 -29.11 -29.98
CA ASP A 163 -8.33 -28.60 -30.25
C ASP A 163 -9.40 -29.69 -30.04
#